data_AF-A0A351VA25-F1
#
_entry.id   AF-A0A351VA25-F1
#
_cell.length_a   1.000
_cell.length_b   1.000
_cell.length_c   1.000
_cell.angle_alpha   90.00
_cell.angle_beta   90.00
_cell.angle_gamma   90.00
#
_symmetry.space_group_name_H-M   'P 1'
#
loop_
_entity.id
_entity.type
_entity.pdbx_description
1 polymer ?
#
loop_
_entity_poly.entity_id
_entity_poly.type
_entity_poly.pdbx_seq_one_letter_code
_entity_poly.pdbx_strand_id
1 'polypeptide(L)' 'MYVDEQIILRDNLPDGLQRDFTELQEYYNAGDWFMFDTAFEAIEASVKAYYLAGKISREDLNSIFRKYGIA' A
#
# COMPACT_ATOMS: atom_id res chain seq x y z
N MET A 1 -4.99 7.09 8.19
CA MET A 1 -4.19 6.71 7.03
C MET A 1 -3.21 7.85 6.76
N TYR A 2 -1.96 7.54 6.44
CA TYR A 2 -0.93 8.53 6.10
C TYR A 2 0.05 7.86 5.13
N VAL A 3 0.94 8.61 4.50
CA VAL A 3 2.08 8.04 3.77
C VAL A 3 3.35 8.43 4.51
N ASP A 4 4.03 7.44 5.10
CA ASP A 4 5.35 7.64 5.71
C ASP A 4 6.45 7.40 4.67
N GLU A 5 7.02 8.49 4.17
CA GLU A 5 8.11 8.48 3.19
C GLU A 5 9.42 7.89 3.75
N GLN A 6 9.58 7.78 5.08
CA GLN A 6 10.76 7.17 5.70
C GLN A 6 10.74 5.65 5.63
N ILE A 7 9.56 5.05 5.46
CA ILE A 7 9.42 3.61 5.31
C ILE A 7 9.61 3.24 3.83
N ILE A 8 10.76 2.64 3.55
CA ILE A 8 11.10 2.12 2.22
C ILE A 8 10.60 0.68 2.13
N LEU A 9 9.75 0.43 1.13
CA LEU A 9 9.27 -0.92 0.83
C LEU A 9 10.32 -1.69 0.01
N ARG A 10 10.27 -3.02 0.11
CA ARG A 10 11.18 -3.91 -0.62
C ARG A 10 11.07 -3.69 -2.13
N ASP A 11 12.22 -3.58 -2.80
CA ASP A 11 12.29 -3.64 -4.27
C ASP A 11 11.82 -5.03 -4.76
N ASN A 12 10.92 -5.08 -5.73
CA ASN A 12 10.24 -6.29 -6.25
C ASN A 12 9.03 -6.78 -5.43
N LEU A 13 8.19 -5.88 -4.94
CA LEU A 13 6.81 -6.26 -4.64
C LEU A 13 6.06 -6.64 -5.94
N PRO A 14 5.00 -7.44 -5.88
CA PRO A 14 4.19 -7.76 -7.06
C PRO A 14 3.76 -6.49 -7.84
N ASP A 15 3.84 -6.52 -9.17
CA ASP A 15 3.58 -5.35 -10.02
C ASP A 15 2.22 -4.69 -9.75
N GLY A 16 1.19 -5.50 -9.42
CA GLY A 16 -0.11 -4.98 -9.02
C GLY A 16 0.00 -4.06 -7.81
N LEU A 17 0.69 -4.49 -6.75
CA LEU A 17 0.90 -3.68 -5.55
C LEU A 17 1.75 -2.44 -5.84
N GLN A 18 2.75 -2.53 -6.70
CA GLN A 18 3.55 -1.35 -7.07
C GLN A 18 2.69 -0.28 -7.77
N ARG A 19 1.79 -0.71 -8.67
CA ARG A 19 0.84 0.19 -9.35
C ARG A 19 -0.15 0.81 -8.37
N ASP A 20 -0.74 -0.02 -7.52
CA ASP A 20 -1.65 0.38 -6.44
C ASP A 20 -1.00 1.49 -5.57
N PHE A 21 0.24 1.29 -5.14
CA PHE A 21 0.97 2.27 -4.33
C PHE A 21 1.32 3.56 -5.09
N THR A 22 1.62 3.44 -6.38
CA THR A 22 1.88 4.62 -7.22
C THR A 22 0.63 5.49 -7.32
N GLU A 23 -0.53 4.87 -7.60
CA GLU A 23 -1.82 5.57 -7.64
C GLU A 23 -2.18 6.20 -6.29
N LEU A 24 -1.99 5.47 -5.19
CA LEU A 24 -2.24 6.00 -3.85
C LEU A 24 -1.36 7.22 -3.55
N GLN A 25 -0.09 7.20 -3.95
CA GLN A 25 0.82 8.34 -3.83
C GLN A 25 0.38 9.54 -4.67
N GLU A 26 -0.13 9.31 -5.88
CA GLU A 26 -0.64 10.37 -6.75
C GLU A 26 -1.83 11.10 -6.09
N TYR A 27 -2.79 10.37 -5.52
CA TYR A 27 -3.91 10.98 -4.80
C TYR A 27 -3.47 11.73 -3.55
N TYR A 28 -2.51 11.18 -2.80
CA TYR A 28 -1.94 11.84 -1.62
C TYR A 28 -1.26 13.17 -1.99
N ASN A 29 -0.43 13.15 -3.04
CA ASN A 29 0.28 14.33 -3.53
C ASN A 29 -0.67 15.41 -4.09
N ALA A 30 -1.79 14.99 -4.70
CA ALA A 30 -2.82 15.89 -5.21
C ALA A 30 -3.73 16.47 -4.10
N GLY A 31 -3.67 15.91 -2.89
CA GLY A 31 -4.61 16.24 -1.81
C GLY A 31 -6.04 15.76 -2.09
N ASP A 32 -6.21 14.79 -2.99
CA ASP A 32 -7.50 14.18 -3.31
C ASP A 32 -7.84 13.09 -2.29
N TRP A 33 -8.26 13.52 -1.10
CA TRP A 33 -8.55 12.61 0.01
C TRP A 33 -9.69 11.64 -0.28
N PHE A 34 -10.66 12.03 -1.13
CA PHE A 34 -11.77 11.16 -1.48
C PHE A 34 -11.30 9.96 -2.31
N MET A 35 -10.49 10.22 -3.34
CA MET A 35 -9.92 9.16 -4.16
C MET A 35 -8.88 8.35 -3.38
N PHE A 36 -8.09 9.02 -2.53
CA PHE A 36 -7.14 8.36 -1.64
C PHE A 36 -7.83 7.34 -0.73
N ASP A 37 -8.86 7.74 0.02
CA ASP A 37 -9.58 6.85 0.94
C ASP A 37 -10.25 5.69 0.19
N THR A 38 -10.83 5.97 -0.99
CA THR A 38 -11.46 4.95 -1.83
C THR A 38 -10.46 3.91 -2.35
N ALA A 39 -9.31 4.37 -2.86
CA ALA A 39 -8.26 3.48 -3.35
C ALA A 39 -7.64 2.68 -2.21
N PHE A 40 -7.43 3.31 -1.05
CA PHE A 40 -6.83 2.68 0.12
C PHE A 40 -7.57 1.41 0.56
N GLU A 41 -8.91 1.43 0.62
CA GLU A 41 -9.70 0.25 1.01
C GLU A 41 -9.46 -0.95 0.07
N ALA A 42 -9.40 -0.70 -1.24
CA ALA A 42 -9.13 -1.74 -2.23
C ALA A 42 -7.69 -2.28 -2.10
N ILE A 43 -6.73 -1.41 -1.85
CA ILE A 43 -5.31 -1.75 -1.70
C ILE A 43 -5.09 -2.56 -0.42
N GLU A 44 -5.71 -2.21 0.69
CA GLU A 44 -5.62 -2.98 1.92
C GLU A 44 -6.09 -4.44 1.70
N ALA A 45 -7.21 -4.63 1.00
CA ALA A 45 -7.71 -5.95 0.63
C ALA A 45 -6.74 -6.69 -0.31
N SER A 46 -6.19 -5.99 -1.31
CA SER A 46 -5.19 -6.51 -2.25
C SER A 46 -3.96 -7.03 -1.51
N VAL A 47 -3.36 -6.21 -0.63
CA VAL A 47 -2.17 -6.55 0.16
C VAL A 47 -2.41 -7.81 1.01
N LYS A 48 -3.55 -7.89 1.70
CA LYS A 48 -3.92 -9.10 2.47
C LYS A 48 -4.05 -10.33 1.58
N ALA A 49 -4.64 -10.20 0.38
CA ALA A 49 -4.75 -11.30 -0.57
C ALA A 49 -3.38 -11.77 -1.10
N TYR A 50 -2.46 -10.85 -1.40
CA TYR A 50 -1.09 -11.19 -1.81
C TYR A 50 -0.33 -11.94 -0.70
N TYR A 51 -0.52 -11.55 0.56
CA TYR A 51 0.06 -12.26 1.70
C TYR A 51 -0.52 -13.68 1.84
N LEU A 52 -1.85 -13.83 1.78
CA LEU A 52 -2.51 -15.14 1.84
C LEU A 52 -2.10 -16.07 0.69
N ALA A 53 -1.81 -15.50 -0.48
CA ALA A 53 -1.29 -16.24 -1.64
C ALA A 53 0.21 -16.56 -1.56
N GLY A 54 0.91 -16.15 -0.49
CA GLY A 54 2.35 -16.38 -0.32
C GLY A 54 3.24 -15.56 -1.27
N LYS A 55 2.68 -14.51 -1.91
CA LYS A 55 3.41 -13.65 -2.86
C LYS A 55 4.21 -12.54 -2.17
N ILE A 56 3.83 -12.19 -0.94
CA ILE A 56 4.59 -11.30 -0.06
C ILE A 56 4.73 -11.96 1.30
N SER A 57 5.81 -11.63 2.02
CA SER A 57 6.05 -12.14 3.36
C SER A 57 5.22 -11.39 4.40
N ARG A 58 5.21 -11.89 5.64
CA ARG A 58 4.63 -11.17 6.78
C ARG A 58 5.39 -9.86 7.08
N GLU A 59 6.70 -9.82 6.82
CA GLU A 59 7.52 -8.63 7.02
C GLU A 59 7.16 -7.55 5.99
N ASP A 60 6.93 -7.94 4.74
CA ASP A 60 6.43 -7.05 3.69
C ASP A 60 5.06 -6.48 4.08
N LEU A 61 4.12 -7.35 4.49
CA LEU A 61 2.79 -6.95 4.96
C LEU A 61 2.88 -5.90 6.07
N ASN A 62 3.66 -6.19 7.12
CA ASN A 62 3.82 -5.28 8.26
C ASN A 62 4.46 -3.95 7.87
N SER A 63 5.41 -3.97 6.93
CA SER A 63 6.08 -2.75 6.47
C SER A 63 5.13 -1.87 5.65
N ILE A 64 4.33 -2.48 4.76
CA ILE A 64 3.26 -1.80 4.02
C ILE A 64 2.25 -1.18 4.98
N PHE A 65 1.82 -1.93 6.00
CA PHE A 65 0.84 -1.44 6.96
C PHE A 65 1.35 -0.26 7.77
N ARG A 66 2.61 -0.30 8.20
CA ARG A 66 3.25 0.84 8.87
C ARG A 66 3.40 2.05 7.94
N LYS A 67 3.82 1.85 6.68
CA LYS A 67 3.96 2.95 5.71
C LYS A 67 2.66 3.72 5.51
N TYR A 68 1.55 2.99 5.40
CA TYR A 68 0.25 3.57 5.04
C TYR A 68 -0.67 3.84 6.24
N GLY A 69 -0.24 3.45 7.45
CA GLY A 69 -1.04 3.55 8.67
C GLY A 69 -2.28 2.64 8.64
N ILE A 70 -2.15 1.43 8.09
CA ILE A 70 -3.16 0.36 8.12
C ILE A 70 -3.13 -0.28 9.52
N ALA A 71 -4.30 -0.38 10.17
CA ALA A 71 -4.46 -0.92 11.52
C ALA A 71 -4.70 -2.44 11.54
#